data_AF-A0A819YBT2-F1
#
_entry.id   AF-A0A819YBT2-F1
#
_cell.length_a   1.000
_cell.length_b   1.000
_cell.length_c   1.000
_cell.angle_alpha   90.00
_cell.angle_beta   90.00
_cell.angle_gamma   90.00
#
_symmetry.space_group_name_H-M   'P 1'
#
loop_
_entity.id
_entity.type
_entity.pdbx_description
1 polymer ?
#
loop_
_entity_poly.entity_id
_entity_poly.type
_entity_poly.pdbx_seq_one_letter_code
_entity_poly.pdbx_strand_id
1 'polypeptide(L)'
;MKFIYFSFFIIFDLTLSSTTTLSDLNLDTQILAQPVIEKNWEELLVAGPLVVNYISNLMILAGKRDFSFTSSNPNHVYQHIMYPTSFRRTVVQIADEIYAVFLNAHSNMDRNQLSTQKIPQHLKTILKVLTTGALPLIQAMLPRALDTIEGTAKDFAKSANIMIKEYDSLTLLLQEVIAAMTDSYGVNNSFLMDINILVNTTKEV
;
A
#
# COMPACT_ATOMS: atom_id res chain seq x y z
N MET A 1 -4.65 -3.12 7.20
CA MET A 1 -4.49 -4.60 7.26
C MET A 1 -5.29 -5.32 6.14
N LYS A 2 -5.16 -4.89 4.87
CA LYS A 2 -5.88 -5.50 3.72
C LYS A 2 -4.98 -5.88 2.52
N PHE A 3 -3.75 -5.38 2.45
CA PHE A 3 -2.79 -5.74 1.39
C PHE A 3 -2.10 -7.11 1.58
N ILE A 4 -2.09 -7.64 2.80
CA ILE A 4 -1.51 -8.97 3.11
C ILE A 4 -2.38 -10.11 2.54
N TYR A 5 -3.66 -9.85 2.28
CA TYR A 5 -4.57 -10.85 1.71
C TYR A 5 -4.21 -11.20 0.26
N PHE A 6 -3.67 -10.27 -0.54
CA PHE A 6 -3.44 -10.49 -1.96
C PHE A 6 -2.49 -11.66 -2.27
N SER A 7 -1.64 -12.05 -1.32
CA SER A 7 -0.63 -13.08 -1.57
C SER A 7 -0.64 -14.24 -0.60
N PHE A 8 -1.31 -14.09 0.54
CA PHE A 8 -1.78 -15.26 1.28
C PHE A 8 -2.83 -16.02 0.45
N PHE A 9 -3.60 -15.33 -0.40
CA PHE A 9 -4.62 -15.92 -1.25
C PHE A 9 -4.06 -16.79 -2.38
N ILE A 10 -3.00 -16.34 -3.07
CA ILE A 10 -2.31 -17.15 -4.10
C ILE A 10 -1.71 -18.44 -3.50
N ILE A 11 -1.27 -18.40 -2.25
CA ILE A 11 -0.68 -19.57 -1.56
C ILE A 11 -1.77 -20.50 -1.01
N PHE A 12 -2.88 -19.97 -0.48
CA PHE A 12 -3.95 -20.78 0.11
C PHE A 12 -4.86 -21.46 -0.93
N ASP A 13 -5.19 -20.79 -2.04
CA ASP A 13 -5.97 -21.39 -3.15
C ASP A 13 -5.26 -22.58 -3.79
N LEU A 14 -3.92 -22.50 -3.87
CA LEU A 14 -3.10 -23.56 -4.45
C LEU A 14 -3.03 -24.81 -3.56
N THR A 15 -3.17 -24.62 -2.24
CA THR A 15 -3.19 -25.71 -1.26
C THR A 15 -4.54 -26.41 -1.12
N LEU A 16 -5.67 -25.72 -1.39
CA LEU A 16 -7.00 -26.37 -1.41
C LEU A 16 -7.29 -27.11 -2.73
N SER A 17 -6.74 -26.65 -3.85
CA SER A 17 -6.94 -27.31 -5.15
C SER A 17 -6.28 -28.69 -5.27
N SER A 18 -5.31 -29.02 -4.41
CA SER A 18 -4.55 -30.27 -4.48
C SER A 18 -5.11 -31.41 -3.62
N THR A 19 -6.12 -31.13 -2.78
CA THR A 19 -6.73 -32.10 -1.85
C THR A 19 -8.11 -32.61 -2.29
N THR A 20 -8.67 -32.11 -3.40
CA THR A 20 -9.91 -32.64 -3.99
C THR A 20 -9.59 -33.74 -5.00
N THR A 21 -10.25 -34.87 -4.80
CA THR A 21 -10.03 -36.16 -5.45
C THR A 21 -10.11 -36.14 -6.98
N LEU A 22 -9.21 -36.93 -7.57
CA LEU A 22 -8.88 -37.16 -8.99
C LEU A 22 -10.01 -37.68 -9.93
N SER A 23 -11.29 -37.44 -9.65
CA SER A 23 -12.36 -37.97 -10.50
C SER A 23 -13.34 -36.89 -10.92
N ASP A 24 -13.34 -36.65 -12.23
CA ASP A 24 -14.40 -36.06 -13.02
C ASP A 24 -14.47 -34.52 -13.15
N LEU A 25 -13.94 -34.12 -14.31
CA LEU A 25 -14.48 -33.14 -15.25
C LEU A 25 -14.44 -31.65 -14.84
N ASN A 26 -13.92 -30.86 -15.79
CA ASN A 26 -14.03 -29.40 -15.89
C ASN A 26 -13.07 -28.55 -15.04
N LEU A 27 -11.77 -28.90 -15.05
CA LEU A 27 -10.71 -28.10 -14.45
C LEU A 27 -10.63 -26.67 -15.04
N ASP A 28 -10.84 -26.51 -16.35
CA ASP A 28 -10.81 -25.18 -17.00
C ASP A 28 -12.03 -24.31 -16.63
N THR A 29 -13.16 -24.91 -16.28
CA THR A 29 -14.39 -24.19 -15.89
C THR A 29 -14.50 -23.99 -14.38
N GLN A 30 -13.86 -24.83 -13.56
CA GLN A 30 -13.82 -24.66 -12.09
C GLN A 30 -12.70 -23.70 -11.63
N ILE A 31 -11.56 -23.65 -12.33
CA ILE A 31 -10.54 -22.59 -12.12
C ILE A 31 -11.14 -21.19 -12.44
N LEU A 32 -12.09 -21.12 -13.36
CA LEU A 32 -12.82 -19.88 -13.68
C LEU A 32 -14.00 -19.59 -12.75
N ALA A 33 -14.41 -20.53 -11.88
CA ALA A 33 -15.66 -20.46 -11.14
C ALA A 33 -15.51 -20.35 -9.61
N GLN A 34 -14.35 -19.96 -9.07
CA GLN A 34 -14.23 -19.70 -7.63
C GLN A 34 -14.62 -18.25 -7.27
N PRO A 35 -15.75 -18.03 -6.58
CA PRO A 35 -16.29 -16.71 -6.29
C PRO A 35 -15.76 -16.21 -4.94
N VAL A 36 -14.44 -16.05 -4.80
CA VAL A 36 -13.84 -15.65 -3.51
C VAL A 36 -13.31 -14.20 -3.54
N ILE A 37 -13.43 -13.50 -4.68
CA ILE A 37 -13.00 -12.09 -4.84
C ILE A 37 -14.16 -11.15 -5.26
N GLU A 38 -15.41 -11.60 -5.38
CA GLU A 38 -16.48 -10.70 -5.86
C GLU A 38 -16.91 -9.61 -4.86
N LYS A 39 -16.46 -9.63 -3.61
CA LYS A 39 -16.70 -8.52 -2.68
C LYS A 39 -15.49 -7.57 -2.62
N ASN A 40 -15.57 -6.52 -3.45
CA ASN A 40 -14.85 -5.25 -3.35
C ASN A 40 -13.48 -5.16 -4.06
N TRP A 41 -13.22 -5.99 -5.07
CA TRP A 41 -12.04 -5.78 -5.94
C TRP A 41 -12.10 -4.46 -6.71
N GLU A 42 -13.31 -4.05 -7.13
CA GLU A 42 -13.54 -2.75 -7.79
C GLU A 42 -13.14 -1.58 -6.87
N GLU A 43 -13.55 -1.61 -5.60
CA GLU A 43 -13.18 -0.57 -4.63
C GLU A 43 -11.66 -0.48 -4.42
N LEU A 44 -10.96 -1.62 -4.45
CA LEU A 44 -9.50 -1.67 -4.32
C LEU A 44 -8.78 -1.12 -5.56
N LEU A 45 -9.34 -1.36 -6.77
CA LEU A 45 -8.78 -0.83 -8.01
C LEU A 45 -9.01 0.67 -8.17
N VAL A 46 -10.13 1.19 -7.65
CA VAL A 46 -10.48 2.61 -7.73
C VAL A 46 -9.63 3.46 -6.76
N ALA A 47 -9.09 2.89 -5.68
CA ALA A 47 -8.31 3.61 -4.68
C ALA A 47 -7.06 4.32 -5.27
N GLY A 48 -6.32 3.67 -6.17
CA GLY A 48 -5.13 4.25 -6.80
C GLY A 48 -5.45 5.53 -7.61
N PRO A 49 -6.35 5.45 -8.61
CA PRO A 49 -6.80 6.62 -9.36
C PRO A 49 -7.39 7.74 -8.50
N LEU A 50 -8.12 7.41 -7.41
CA LEU A 50 -8.66 8.41 -6.50
C LEU A 50 -7.57 9.20 -5.78
N VAL A 51 -6.53 8.53 -5.27
CA VAL A 51 -5.40 9.21 -4.62
C VAL A 51 -4.72 10.18 -5.58
N VAL A 52 -4.49 9.76 -6.82
CA VAL A 52 -3.93 10.64 -7.87
C VAL A 52 -4.84 11.84 -8.14
N ASN A 53 -6.15 11.65 -8.17
CA ASN A 53 -7.11 12.74 -8.34
C ASN A 53 -7.04 13.75 -7.18
N TYR A 54 -7.01 13.27 -5.92
CA TYR A 54 -6.90 14.15 -4.76
C TYR A 54 -5.61 14.96 -4.76
N ILE A 55 -4.47 14.35 -5.07
CA ILE A 55 -3.18 15.06 -5.16
C ILE A 55 -3.21 16.06 -6.30
N SER A 56 -3.77 15.70 -7.46
CA SER A 56 -3.90 16.61 -8.61
C SER A 56 -4.72 17.86 -8.23
N ASN A 57 -5.85 17.68 -7.57
CA ASN A 57 -6.67 18.79 -7.07
C ASN A 57 -5.91 19.63 -6.04
N LEU A 58 -5.18 19.01 -5.11
CA LEU A 58 -4.33 19.71 -4.14
C LEU A 58 -3.22 20.51 -4.81
N MET A 59 -2.59 19.97 -5.84
CA MET A 59 -1.54 20.63 -6.63
C MET A 59 -2.07 21.88 -7.34
N ILE A 60 -3.28 21.79 -7.92
CA ILE A 60 -3.96 22.95 -8.52
C ILE A 60 -4.26 24.02 -7.48
N LEU A 61 -4.74 23.63 -6.29
CA LEU A 61 -5.02 24.55 -5.19
C LEU A 61 -3.73 25.23 -4.69
N ALA A 62 -2.66 24.47 -4.48
CA ALA A 62 -1.35 24.97 -4.07
C ALA A 62 -0.70 25.87 -5.14
N GLY A 63 -1.06 25.68 -6.41
CA GLY A 63 -0.68 26.56 -7.52
C GLY A 63 -1.29 27.96 -7.41
N LYS A 64 -2.50 28.08 -6.87
CA LYS A 64 -3.23 29.37 -6.75
C LYS A 64 -2.75 30.23 -5.59
N ARG A 65 -2.51 29.61 -4.43
CA ARG A 65 -1.99 30.29 -3.23
C ARG A 65 -1.01 29.39 -2.51
N ASP A 66 0.14 29.95 -2.18
CA ASP A 66 1.13 29.31 -1.35
C ASP A 66 1.12 29.96 0.04
N PHE A 67 1.31 29.14 1.08
CA PHE A 67 1.34 29.58 2.46
C PHE A 67 2.30 28.71 3.27
N SER A 68 2.86 29.27 4.33
CA SER A 68 3.69 28.53 5.27
C SER A 68 2.81 27.86 6.32
N PHE A 69 3.22 26.70 6.81
CA PHE A 69 2.69 26.18 8.05
C PHE A 69 3.27 26.98 9.21
N THR A 70 2.39 27.50 10.05
CA THR A 70 2.73 28.25 11.25
C THR A 70 2.30 27.44 12.45
N SER A 71 3.24 27.14 13.34
CA SER A 71 2.93 26.49 14.60
C SER A 71 2.70 27.53 15.70
N SER A 72 1.74 27.26 16.58
CA SER A 72 1.52 28.04 17.81
C SER A 72 2.73 27.99 18.76
N ASN A 73 3.52 26.92 18.68
CA ASN A 73 4.80 26.79 19.37
C ASN A 73 5.97 27.18 18.43
N PRO A 74 6.75 28.24 18.75
CA PRO A 74 7.87 28.69 17.92
C PRO A 74 9.05 27.71 17.89
N ASN A 75 9.13 26.76 18.82
CA ASN A 75 10.14 25.70 18.85
C ASN A 75 9.66 24.39 18.23
N HIS A 76 8.50 24.37 17.57
CA HIS A 76 8.01 23.17 16.92
C HIS A 76 8.90 22.78 15.73
N VAL A 77 9.30 21.51 15.70
CA VAL A 77 10.10 20.93 14.61
C VAL A 77 9.27 19.86 13.94
N TYR A 78 9.01 20.07 12.65
CA TYR A 78 8.40 19.05 11.80
C TYR A 78 9.39 17.91 11.56
N GLN A 79 8.92 16.67 11.72
CA GLN A 79 9.76 15.48 11.59
C GLN A 79 9.75 14.91 10.16
N HIS A 80 8.62 15.03 9.46
CA HIS A 80 8.39 14.43 8.14
C HIS A 80 8.24 15.50 7.04
N ILE A 81 7.67 16.66 7.35
CA ILE A 81 7.55 17.80 6.42
C ILE A 81 8.93 18.44 6.22
N MET A 82 9.47 18.36 5.00
CA MET A 82 10.77 18.93 4.67
C MET A 82 10.70 20.43 4.37
N TYR A 83 9.56 20.90 3.88
CA TYR A 83 9.41 22.28 3.39
C TYR A 83 8.25 23.01 4.07
N PRO A 84 8.30 23.25 5.39
CA PRO A 84 7.16 23.83 6.11
C PRO A 84 6.84 25.27 5.70
N THR A 85 7.77 25.95 5.01
CA THR A 85 7.63 27.33 4.55
C THR A 85 6.81 27.48 3.27
N SER A 86 6.39 26.38 2.64
CA SER A 86 5.64 26.43 1.39
C SER A 86 4.76 25.20 1.27
N PHE A 87 3.45 25.41 1.43
CA PHE A 87 2.42 24.41 1.18
C PHE A 87 2.58 23.76 -0.19
N ARG A 88 2.93 24.55 -1.22
CA ARG A 88 3.20 24.02 -2.56
C ARG A 88 4.35 23.02 -2.58
N ARG A 89 5.46 23.33 -1.93
CA ARG A 89 6.61 22.42 -1.87
C ARG A 89 6.28 21.16 -1.06
N THR A 90 5.48 21.27 -0.01
CA THR A 90 4.98 20.12 0.74
C THR A 90 4.05 19.24 -0.09
N VAL A 91 3.15 19.82 -0.90
CA VAL A 91 2.30 19.03 -1.81
C VAL A 91 3.14 18.31 -2.86
N VAL A 92 4.19 18.93 -3.39
CA VAL A 92 5.14 18.27 -4.29
C VAL A 92 5.88 17.12 -3.59
N GLN A 93 6.31 17.30 -2.33
CA GLN A 93 6.91 16.23 -1.53
C GLN A 93 5.95 15.05 -1.37
N ILE A 94 4.68 15.31 -0.98
CA ILE A 94 3.65 14.27 -0.85
C ILE A 94 3.46 13.53 -2.18
N ALA A 95 3.40 14.26 -3.30
CA ALA A 95 3.22 13.66 -4.61
C ALA A 95 4.38 12.74 -5.00
N ASP A 96 5.62 13.15 -4.71
CA ASP A 96 6.84 12.37 -4.98
C ASP A 96 6.90 11.10 -4.11
N GLU A 97 6.60 11.22 -2.82
CA GLU A 97 6.54 10.06 -1.92
C GLU A 97 5.44 9.07 -2.31
N ILE A 98 4.25 9.57 -2.68
CA ILE A 98 3.16 8.71 -3.17
C ILE A 98 3.55 8.01 -4.47
N TYR A 99 4.19 8.72 -5.40
CA TYR A 99 4.69 8.13 -6.63
C TYR A 99 5.69 6.99 -6.36
N ALA A 100 6.68 7.23 -5.47
CA ALA A 100 7.67 6.23 -5.11
C ALA A 100 7.02 4.99 -4.46
N VAL A 101 6.11 5.18 -3.51
CA VAL A 101 5.37 4.10 -2.84
C VAL A 101 4.55 3.28 -3.86
N PHE A 102 3.85 3.94 -4.78
CA PHE A 102 3.04 3.26 -5.80
C PHE A 102 3.91 2.48 -6.79
N LEU A 103 5.02 3.06 -7.22
CA LEU A 103 5.97 2.39 -8.12
C LEU A 103 6.58 1.14 -7.46
N ASN A 104 7.00 1.26 -6.19
CA ASN A 104 7.53 0.13 -5.43
C ASN A 104 6.48 -0.95 -5.19
N ALA A 105 5.24 -0.56 -4.87
CA ALA A 105 4.14 -1.50 -4.70
C ALA A 105 3.87 -2.27 -6.01
N HIS A 106 3.81 -1.56 -7.15
CA HIS A 106 3.60 -2.16 -8.46
C HIS A 106 4.72 -3.13 -8.85
N SER A 107 5.98 -2.69 -8.74
CA SER A 107 7.15 -3.53 -9.05
C SER A 107 7.24 -4.78 -8.16
N ASN A 108 6.94 -4.65 -6.85
CA ASN A 108 6.91 -5.80 -5.96
C ASN A 108 5.76 -6.76 -6.30
N MET A 109 4.58 -6.23 -6.66
CA MET A 109 3.44 -7.05 -7.09
C MET A 109 3.80 -7.86 -8.33
N ASP A 110 4.41 -7.24 -9.34
CA ASP A 110 4.86 -7.92 -10.57
C ASP A 110 5.92 -8.98 -10.27
N ARG A 111 6.92 -8.65 -9.44
CA ARG A 111 7.96 -9.60 -9.02
C ARG A 111 7.36 -10.82 -8.32
N ASN A 112 6.42 -10.60 -7.41
CA ASN A 112 5.75 -11.65 -6.66
C ASN A 112 4.86 -12.51 -7.57
N GLN A 113 4.16 -11.89 -8.51
CA GLN A 113 3.38 -12.61 -9.52
C GLN A 113 4.29 -13.52 -10.35
N LEU A 114 5.39 -12.99 -10.90
CA LEU A 114 6.34 -13.79 -11.69
C LEU A 114 6.96 -14.94 -10.89
N SER A 115 7.23 -14.71 -9.61
CA SER A 115 7.84 -15.73 -8.73
C SER A 115 6.84 -16.84 -8.39
N THR A 116 5.56 -16.48 -8.21
CA THR A 116 4.50 -17.44 -7.87
C THR A 116 3.97 -18.24 -9.07
N GLN A 117 4.15 -17.76 -10.31
CA GLN A 117 3.75 -18.46 -11.54
C GLN A 117 4.29 -19.90 -11.65
N LYS A 118 5.45 -20.19 -11.03
CA LYS A 118 6.09 -21.51 -11.09
C LYS A 118 5.59 -22.48 -10.01
N ILE A 119 4.98 -21.97 -8.93
CA ILE A 119 4.54 -22.79 -7.79
C ILE A 119 3.54 -23.87 -8.21
N PRO A 120 2.51 -23.61 -9.05
CA PRO A 120 1.57 -24.65 -9.48
C PRO A 120 2.27 -25.84 -10.16
N GLN A 121 3.29 -25.55 -10.98
CA GLN A 121 4.06 -26.58 -11.66
C GLN A 121 4.95 -27.38 -10.69
N HIS A 122 5.55 -26.71 -9.71
CA HIS A 122 6.31 -27.37 -8.64
C HIS A 122 5.42 -28.29 -7.80
N LEU A 123 4.20 -27.85 -7.43
CA LEU A 123 3.24 -28.67 -6.70
C LEU A 123 2.77 -29.89 -7.50
N LYS A 124 2.45 -29.72 -8.79
CA LYS A 124 2.11 -30.86 -9.67
C LYS A 124 3.24 -31.89 -9.72
N THR A 125 4.49 -31.43 -9.78
CA THR A 125 5.67 -32.29 -9.78
C THR A 125 5.82 -33.03 -8.45
N ILE A 126 5.64 -32.33 -7.33
CA ILE A 126 5.65 -32.92 -5.97
C ILE A 126 4.57 -34.00 -5.86
N LEU A 127 3.31 -33.68 -6.22
CA LEU A 127 2.20 -34.63 -6.14
C LEU A 127 2.48 -35.87 -6.98
N LYS A 128 2.96 -35.71 -8.21
CA LYS A 128 3.32 -36.84 -9.07
C LYS A 128 4.43 -37.70 -8.47
N VAL A 129 5.48 -37.10 -7.92
CA VAL A 129 6.57 -37.84 -7.27
C VAL A 129 6.08 -38.58 -6.02
N LEU A 130 5.16 -37.98 -5.25
CA LEU A 130 4.56 -38.63 -4.08
C LEU A 130 3.61 -39.79 -4.46
N THR A 131 2.88 -39.68 -5.58
CA THR A 131 1.91 -40.71 -6.00
C THR A 131 2.51 -41.82 -6.84
N THR A 132 3.62 -41.58 -7.55
CA THR A 132 4.21 -42.53 -8.52
C THR A 132 5.71 -42.78 -8.36
N GLY A 133 6.40 -42.03 -7.49
CA GLY A 133 7.85 -42.11 -7.33
C GLY A 133 8.30 -43.23 -6.40
N ALA A 134 9.46 -43.83 -6.71
CA ALA A 134 10.16 -44.71 -5.78
C ALA A 134 10.75 -43.91 -4.60
N LEU A 135 10.84 -44.52 -3.42
CA LEU A 135 11.33 -43.90 -2.17
C LEU A 135 12.61 -43.05 -2.33
N PRO A 136 13.65 -43.49 -3.10
CA PRO A 136 14.87 -42.69 -3.29
C PRO A 136 14.65 -41.39 -4.08
N LEU A 137 13.71 -41.38 -5.03
CA LEU A 137 13.37 -40.20 -5.83
C LEU A 137 12.61 -39.17 -4.97
N ILE A 138 11.72 -39.65 -4.09
CA ILE A 138 11.00 -38.81 -3.13
C ILE A 138 12.00 -38.12 -2.18
N GLN A 139 12.94 -38.87 -1.60
CA GLN A 139 13.94 -38.33 -0.68
C GLN A 139 14.87 -37.29 -1.35
N ALA A 140 15.17 -37.44 -2.64
CA ALA A 140 16.04 -36.51 -3.36
C ALA A 140 15.32 -35.25 -3.87
N MET A 141 14.08 -35.37 -4.36
CA MET A 141 13.39 -34.27 -5.06
C MET A 141 12.43 -33.47 -4.19
N LEU A 142 11.79 -34.11 -3.20
CA LEU A 142 10.78 -33.46 -2.37
C LEU A 142 11.35 -32.29 -1.55
N PRO A 143 12.51 -32.41 -0.86
CA PRO A 143 13.07 -31.29 -0.09
C PRO A 143 13.36 -30.08 -0.97
N ARG A 144 13.99 -30.29 -2.14
CA ARG A 144 14.35 -29.21 -3.06
C ARG A 144 13.14 -28.44 -3.58
N ALA A 145 12.05 -29.16 -3.87
CA ALA A 145 10.82 -28.53 -4.34
C ALA A 145 10.13 -27.73 -3.21
N LEU A 146 10.15 -28.23 -1.98
CA LEU A 146 9.66 -27.50 -0.80
C LEU A 146 10.53 -26.29 -0.47
N ASP A 147 11.86 -26.40 -0.53
CA ASP A 147 12.80 -25.29 -0.32
C ASP A 147 12.55 -24.13 -1.31
N THR A 148 12.21 -24.47 -2.56
CA THR A 148 11.89 -23.48 -3.59
C THR A 148 10.60 -22.71 -3.25
N ILE A 149 9.58 -23.43 -2.77
CA ILE A 149 8.31 -22.82 -2.34
C ILE A 149 8.52 -21.97 -1.09
N GLU A 150 9.27 -22.48 -0.10
CA GLU A 150 9.61 -21.76 1.12
C GLU A 150 10.40 -20.48 0.81
N GLY A 151 11.40 -20.56 -0.07
CA GLY A 151 12.17 -19.39 -0.52
C GLY A 151 11.28 -18.33 -1.17
N THR A 152 10.37 -18.75 -2.04
CA THR A 152 9.41 -17.85 -2.69
C THR A 152 8.47 -17.18 -1.68
N ALA A 153 8.01 -17.93 -0.66
CA ALA A 153 7.17 -17.39 0.40
C ALA A 153 7.92 -16.40 1.31
N LYS A 154 9.19 -16.67 1.62
CA LYS A 154 10.05 -15.74 2.38
C LYS A 154 10.30 -14.44 1.64
N ASP A 155 10.59 -14.52 0.34
CA ASP A 155 10.76 -13.35 -0.51
C ASP A 155 9.48 -12.51 -0.56
N PHE A 156 8.33 -13.17 -0.69
CA PHE A 156 7.03 -12.52 -0.63
C PHE A 156 6.84 -11.74 0.68
N ALA A 157 7.04 -12.41 1.82
CA ALA A 157 6.88 -11.80 3.14
C ALA A 157 7.84 -10.62 3.34
N LYS A 158 9.08 -10.72 2.83
CA LYS A 158 10.06 -9.64 2.88
C LYS A 158 9.60 -8.43 2.07
N SER A 159 9.17 -8.62 0.83
CA SER A 159 8.64 -7.54 -0.02
C SER A 159 7.41 -6.86 0.59
N ALA A 160 6.48 -7.65 1.15
CA ALA A 160 5.31 -7.09 1.83
C ALA A 160 5.68 -6.23 3.04
N ASN A 161 6.64 -6.68 3.86
CA ASN A 161 7.11 -5.92 5.03
C ASN A 161 7.81 -4.61 4.64
N ILE A 162 8.55 -4.59 3.53
CA ILE A 162 9.17 -3.35 3.02
C ILE A 162 8.08 -2.38 2.61
N MET A 163 7.10 -2.83 1.82
CA MET A 163 5.99 -2.00 1.36
C MET A 163 5.19 -1.41 2.54
N ILE A 164 4.87 -2.22 3.57
CA ILE A 164 4.16 -1.72 4.76
C ILE A 164 4.91 -0.55 5.41
N LYS A 165 6.23 -0.64 5.56
CA LYS A 165 7.04 0.43 6.16
C LYS A 165 7.03 1.71 5.33
N GLU A 166 7.04 1.59 4.00
CA GLU A 166 6.97 2.75 3.11
C GLU A 166 5.60 3.45 3.22
N TYR A 167 4.50 2.68 3.28
CA TYR A 167 3.17 3.23 3.53
C TYR A 167 3.02 3.85 4.92
N ASP A 168 3.66 3.27 5.94
CA ASP A 168 3.67 3.85 7.29
C ASP A 168 4.38 5.21 7.29
N SER A 169 5.52 5.33 6.61
CA SER A 169 6.24 6.61 6.46
C SER A 169 5.38 7.68 5.78
N LEU A 170 4.73 7.32 4.67
CA LEU A 170 3.81 8.21 3.97
C LEU A 170 2.62 8.62 4.87
N THR A 171 2.10 7.68 5.66
CA THR A 171 1.00 7.96 6.59
C THR A 171 1.42 8.95 7.66
N LEU A 172 2.64 8.82 8.20
CA LEU A 172 3.19 9.77 9.18
C LEU A 172 3.36 11.17 8.58
N LEU A 173 3.85 11.28 7.34
CA LEU A 173 3.91 12.55 6.63
C LEU A 173 2.52 13.18 6.50
N LEU A 174 1.54 12.44 6.00
CA LEU A 174 0.18 12.96 5.80
C LEU A 174 -0.46 13.41 7.12
N GLN A 175 -0.27 12.63 8.19
CA GLN A 175 -0.76 12.99 9.53
C GLN A 175 -0.12 14.27 10.05
N GLU A 176 1.19 14.41 9.90
CA GLU A 176 1.90 15.63 10.31
C GLU A 176 1.43 16.84 9.50
N VAL A 177 1.19 16.67 8.21
CA VAL A 177 0.66 17.73 7.33
C VAL A 177 -0.75 18.16 7.74
N ILE A 178 -1.64 17.22 8.08
CA ILE A 178 -2.98 17.53 8.57
C ILE A 178 -2.92 18.27 9.92
N ALA A 179 -2.05 17.82 10.83
CA ALA A 179 -1.83 18.49 12.11
C ALA A 179 -1.29 19.92 11.92
N ALA A 180 -0.29 20.09 11.06
CA ALA A 180 0.31 21.38 10.72
C ALA A 180 -0.71 22.35 10.11
N MET A 181 -1.57 21.87 9.21
CA MET A 181 -2.66 22.67 8.64
C MET A 181 -3.67 23.11 9.71
N THR A 182 -4.04 22.22 10.61
CA THR A 182 -5.02 22.51 11.67
C THR A 182 -4.50 23.57 12.64
N ASP A 183 -3.23 23.47 13.05
CA ASP A 183 -2.60 24.46 13.93
C ASP A 183 -2.46 25.82 13.23
N SER A 184 -2.02 25.82 11.96
CA SER A 184 -1.89 27.05 11.16
C SER A 184 -3.23 27.77 10.97
N TYR A 185 -4.31 27.01 10.78
CA TYR A 185 -5.66 27.56 10.69
C TYR A 185 -6.11 28.17 12.03
N GLY A 186 -5.82 27.48 13.14
CA GLY A 186 -6.12 27.98 14.48
C GLY A 186 -5.44 29.32 14.79
N VAL A 187 -4.13 29.42 14.52
CA VAL A 187 -3.33 30.64 14.73
C VAL A 187 -3.84 31.80 13.87
N ASN A 188 -4.14 31.54 12.60
CA ASN A 188 -4.67 32.58 11.72
C ASN A 188 -6.05 33.07 12.17
N ASN A 189 -6.92 32.17 12.64
CA ASN A 189 -8.25 32.55 13.09
C ASN A 189 -8.22 33.38 14.39
N SER A 190 -7.36 33.03 15.35
CA SER A 190 -7.19 33.85 16.57
C SER A 190 -6.65 35.23 16.23
N PHE A 191 -5.67 35.32 15.32
CA PHE A 191 -5.12 36.59 14.86
C PHE A 191 -6.18 37.50 14.20
N LEU A 192 -7.07 36.94 13.37
CA LEU A 192 -8.16 37.70 12.76
C LEU A 192 -9.18 38.19 13.81
N MET A 193 -9.44 37.39 14.85
CA MET A 193 -10.31 37.78 15.96
C MET A 193 -9.71 38.95 16.76
N ASP A 194 -8.41 38.90 17.04
CA ASP A 194 -7.68 39.96 17.75
C ASP A 194 -7.69 41.28 16.97
N ILE A 195 -7.45 41.23 15.65
CA ILE A 195 -7.53 42.43 14.79
C ILE A 195 -8.94 43.02 14.80
N ASN A 196 -9.98 42.19 14.72
CA ASN A 196 -11.34 42.69 14.69
C ASN A 196 -11.73 43.39 16.01
N ILE A 197 -11.27 42.89 17.16
CA ILE A 197 -11.46 43.53 18.46
C ILE A 197 -10.75 44.90 18.50
N LEU A 198 -9.51 44.98 17.99
CA LEU A 198 -8.73 46.22 17.93
C LEU A 198 -9.36 47.26 16.99
N VAL A 199 -9.90 46.83 15.84
CA VAL A 199 -10.57 47.72 14.89
C VAL A 199 -11.91 48.25 15.43
N ASN A 200 -12.62 47.45 16.22
CA ASN A 200 -13.89 47.89 16.80
C ASN A 200 -13.68 48.85 17.99
N THR A 201 -12.66 48.61 18.82
CA THR A 201 -12.31 49.53 19.93
C THR A 201 -11.75 50.87 19.44
N THR A 202 -11.14 50.94 18.25
CA THR A 202 -10.67 52.20 17.64
C THR A 202 -11.76 52.97 16.89
N LYS A 203 -12.93 52.39 16.65
CA LYS A 203 -14.10 53.07 16.05
C LYS A 203 -15.04 53.69 17.09
N GLU A 204 -14.90 53.33 18.37
CA GLU A 204 -15.68 53.89 19.50
C GLU A 204 -15.01 55.10 20.18
N VAL A 205 -13.92 55.61 19.60
CA VAL A 205 -13.21 56.86 20.00
C VAL A 205 -13.31 57.88 18.89
#